data_AF-A0A355RC88-F1
#
_entry.id   AF-A0A355RC88-F1
#
_cell.length_a   1.000
_cell.length_b   1.000
_cell.length_c   1.000
_cell.angle_alpha   90.00
_cell.angle_beta   90.00
_cell.angle_gamma   90.00
#
_symmetry.space_group_name_H-M   'P 1'
#
loop_
_entity.id
_entity.type
_entity.pdbx_description
1 polymer ?
#
loop_
_entity_poly.entity_id
_entity_poly.type
_entity_poly.pdbx_seq_one_letter_code
_entity_poly.pdbx_strand_id
1 'polypeptide(L)'
;MVDQATGMKSGERYRVENVERAHQFPGFFQDGKYYLGPELLTAVGWLEGTRFIYDSLDAEGEPVFPNKEAGTVEGLTLTLVDGTALELSLVEADEIIAPFEHRSSGTEQEAPHSGYPVRGPLRGKVVVITGASSGIGRAAAHAFACKGARLVLAARDEEALFDVLDECTDCGTDAIAVTTDVTHSDQVQALAAQASAFGHGRIDIWVNNAGVGAVGNFEDTPLEAHEQVIQTDLIGYLRGAYVALPFFKAQGSGILINTLSLGSWVAQPYAAAYSASKFGLRGLTEALRGELTKFPNIHVCDIYPAVMDTPGFRDGGNYTGHALTPPSPIYDPERVAKAMVACAISPRAHTTVGTAARLAHLASYLVPGIALLSGWVTRWGINRSPIAETSSGNLFEPPSDRRSIDGGWRKPKAKTPLLIGAAALGIIAGLTIACSRRRKN
;
A
#
# COMPACT_ATOMS: atom_id res chain seq x y z
N MET A 1 37.18 -24.09 -4.92
CA MET A 1 36.52 -25.37 -5.26
C MET A 1 35.68 -25.77 -4.07
N VAL A 2 34.45 -26.22 -4.31
CA VAL A 2 33.57 -26.69 -3.25
C VAL A 2 34.13 -27.98 -2.66
N ASP A 3 34.13 -28.10 -1.33
CA ASP A 3 34.67 -29.27 -0.63
C ASP A 3 33.78 -30.51 -0.90
N GLN A 4 34.39 -31.67 -1.14
CA GLN A 4 33.66 -32.91 -1.41
C GLN A 4 32.74 -33.32 -0.25
N ALA A 5 33.09 -32.97 0.98
CA ALA A 5 32.29 -33.28 2.17
C ALA A 5 30.91 -32.60 2.15
N THR A 6 30.76 -31.47 1.44
CA THR A 6 29.47 -30.76 1.32
C THR A 6 28.42 -31.55 0.54
N GLY A 7 28.84 -32.49 -0.31
CA GLY A 7 27.97 -33.20 -1.26
C GLY A 7 27.57 -32.38 -2.49
N MET A 8 27.93 -31.10 -2.56
CA MET A 8 27.62 -30.23 -3.70
C MET A 8 28.61 -30.42 -4.85
N LYS A 9 28.13 -30.28 -6.09
CA LYS A 9 28.97 -30.28 -7.30
C LYS A 9 29.10 -28.88 -7.89
N SER A 10 30.24 -28.61 -8.54
CA SER A 10 30.47 -27.33 -9.22
C SER A 10 29.54 -27.18 -10.42
N GLY A 11 29.04 -25.96 -10.65
CA GLY A 11 28.07 -25.63 -11.68
C GLY A 11 26.61 -25.94 -11.30
N GLU A 12 26.37 -26.66 -10.20
CA GLU A 12 25.04 -26.97 -9.70
C GLU A 12 24.60 -25.95 -8.63
N ARG A 13 23.28 -25.79 -8.50
CA ARG A 13 22.65 -24.90 -7.51
C ARG A 13 21.95 -25.71 -6.43
N TYR A 14 22.05 -25.28 -5.18
CA TYR A 14 21.44 -25.98 -4.05
C TYR A 14 20.68 -25.00 -3.15
N ARG A 15 19.39 -25.21 -2.94
CA ARG A 15 18.56 -24.36 -2.07
C ARG A 15 18.47 -24.98 -0.66
N VAL A 16 18.34 -24.14 0.36
CA VAL A 16 18.02 -24.60 1.72
C VAL A 16 16.51 -24.87 1.81
N GLU A 17 16.12 -26.09 2.13
CA GLU A 17 14.71 -26.42 2.36
C GLU A 17 14.27 -25.86 3.71
N ASN A 18 13.32 -24.93 3.67
CA ASN A 18 12.85 -24.26 4.87
C ASN A 18 11.73 -25.08 5.52
N VAL A 19 11.93 -25.45 6.78
CA VAL A 19 10.90 -26.07 7.62
C VAL A 19 10.27 -24.95 8.45
N GLU A 20 8.94 -24.90 8.52
CA GLU A 20 8.22 -23.94 9.34
C GLU A 20 8.84 -23.86 10.75
N ARG A 21 9.28 -22.65 11.14
CA ARG A 21 9.97 -22.28 12.41
C ARG A 21 11.51 -22.28 12.42
N ALA A 22 12.20 -22.50 11.30
CA ALA A 22 13.65 -22.31 11.21
C ALA A 22 14.07 -20.92 10.68
N HIS A 23 15.35 -20.56 10.86
CA HIS A 23 15.95 -19.35 10.29
C HIS A 23 15.77 -19.32 8.76
N GLN A 24 15.28 -18.21 8.22
CA GLN A 24 14.95 -18.12 6.80
C GLN A 24 16.21 -17.92 5.93
N PHE A 25 16.46 -18.88 5.05
CA PHE A 25 17.51 -18.83 4.04
C PHE A 25 16.86 -18.81 2.63
N PRO A 26 16.34 -17.67 2.16
CA PRO A 26 15.52 -17.62 0.93
C PRO A 26 16.33 -17.74 -0.38
N GLY A 27 17.58 -18.23 -0.30
CA GLY A 27 18.57 -18.20 -1.38
C GLY A 27 19.05 -19.58 -1.81
N PHE A 28 20.17 -19.61 -2.54
CA PHE A 28 20.80 -20.85 -2.99
C PHE A 28 22.33 -20.75 -2.99
N PHE A 29 22.99 -21.89 -2.83
CA PHE A 29 24.41 -22.08 -3.06
C PHE A 29 24.69 -22.34 -4.54
N GLN A 30 25.69 -21.69 -5.10
CA GLN A 30 26.28 -22.00 -6.40
C GLN A 30 27.79 -21.81 -6.33
N ASP A 31 28.55 -22.84 -6.71
CA ASP A 31 30.03 -22.82 -6.69
C ASP A 31 30.63 -22.34 -5.36
N GLY A 32 29.99 -22.70 -4.25
CA GLY A 32 30.43 -22.36 -2.90
C GLY A 32 30.13 -20.92 -2.48
N LYS A 33 29.32 -20.19 -3.24
CA LYS A 33 28.79 -18.87 -2.87
C LYS A 33 27.29 -18.96 -2.66
N TYR A 34 26.76 -18.12 -1.77
CA TYR A 34 25.35 -18.09 -1.43
C TYR A 34 24.70 -16.78 -1.89
N TYR A 35 23.57 -16.91 -2.60
CA TYR A 35 22.87 -15.81 -3.26
C TYR A 35 21.40 -15.79 -2.84
N LEU A 36 20.82 -14.60 -2.60
CA LEU A 36 19.41 -14.46 -2.24
C LEU A 36 18.45 -14.58 -3.43
N GLY A 37 18.97 -14.62 -4.65
CA GLY A 37 18.17 -14.73 -5.86
C GLY A 37 19.04 -14.79 -7.12
N PRO A 38 18.53 -15.35 -8.24
CA PRO A 38 19.31 -15.57 -9.45
C PRO A 38 19.73 -14.26 -10.15
N GLU A 39 19.00 -13.17 -9.90
CA GLU A 39 19.25 -11.82 -10.44
C GLU A 39 20.33 -11.06 -9.62
N LEU A 40 20.59 -11.47 -8.38
CA LEU A 40 21.52 -10.81 -7.49
C LEU A 40 22.94 -11.29 -7.78
N LEU A 41 23.73 -10.47 -8.46
CA LEU A 41 25.13 -10.76 -8.79
C LEU A 41 26.09 -10.69 -7.59
N THR A 42 25.57 -10.36 -6.40
CA THR A 42 26.35 -10.22 -5.16
C THR A 42 26.06 -11.40 -4.25
N ALA A 43 27.09 -12.19 -3.94
CA ALA A 43 27.00 -13.24 -2.93
C ALA A 43 26.91 -12.60 -1.54
N VAL A 44 26.00 -13.07 -0.70
CA VAL A 44 25.83 -12.64 0.69
C VAL A 44 26.39 -13.67 1.68
N GLY A 45 26.99 -14.74 1.17
CA GLY A 45 27.70 -15.76 1.94
C GLY A 45 28.54 -16.66 1.05
N TRP A 46 29.40 -17.49 1.65
CA TRP A 46 30.26 -18.43 0.95
C TRP A 46 30.69 -19.60 1.86
N LEU A 47 31.18 -20.68 1.25
CA LEU A 47 31.74 -21.84 1.92
C LEU A 47 33.26 -21.73 2.01
N GLU A 48 33.81 -21.93 3.21
CA GLU A 48 35.23 -22.15 3.48
C GLU A 48 35.41 -23.60 3.97
N GLY A 49 35.74 -24.50 3.04
CA GLY A 49 35.64 -25.94 3.29
C GLY A 49 34.16 -26.33 3.44
N THR A 50 33.78 -26.88 4.61
CA THR A 50 32.38 -27.14 4.98
C THR A 50 31.75 -25.98 5.76
N ARG A 51 32.51 -24.97 6.19
CA ARG A 51 31.98 -23.88 7.01
C ARG A 51 31.23 -22.88 6.14
N PHE A 52 29.98 -22.59 6.50
CA PHE A 52 29.17 -21.59 5.84
C PHE A 52 29.31 -20.24 6.54
N ILE A 53 29.96 -19.32 5.83
CA ILE A 53 30.10 -17.93 6.21
C ILE A 53 28.94 -17.14 5.58
N TYR A 54 28.13 -16.50 6.40
CA TYR A 54 26.98 -15.69 6.01
C TYR A 54 27.17 -14.26 6.50
N ASP A 55 27.32 -13.33 5.56
CA ASP A 55 27.69 -11.93 5.81
C ASP A 55 26.51 -11.04 5.46
N SER A 56 25.45 -11.15 6.28
CA SER A 56 24.23 -10.36 6.19
C SER A 56 23.97 -9.65 7.52
N LEU A 57 23.37 -8.46 7.44
CA LEU A 57 22.96 -7.66 8.59
C LEU A 57 21.43 -7.75 8.74
N ASP A 58 20.94 -7.78 9.97
CA ASP A 58 19.52 -7.64 10.27
C ASP A 58 19.04 -6.19 10.06
N ALA A 59 17.77 -5.92 10.37
CA ALA A 59 17.15 -4.61 10.16
C ALA A 59 17.77 -3.52 11.05
N GLU A 60 18.42 -3.93 12.14
CA GLU A 60 19.12 -3.10 13.11
C GLU A 60 20.58 -2.84 12.72
N GLY A 61 21.05 -3.49 11.64
CA GLY A 61 22.42 -3.37 11.15
C GLY A 61 23.41 -4.26 11.90
N GLU A 62 22.93 -5.18 12.74
CA GLU A 62 23.74 -6.14 13.45
C GLU A 62 23.95 -7.40 12.60
N PRO A 63 25.10 -8.08 12.70
CA PRO A 63 25.33 -9.32 11.98
C PRO A 63 24.29 -10.37 12.39
N VAL A 64 23.57 -10.93 11.40
CA VAL A 64 22.60 -12.02 11.62
C VAL A 64 23.25 -13.20 12.36
N PHE A 65 24.54 -13.41 12.12
CA PHE A 65 25.39 -14.30 12.90
C PHE A 65 26.56 -13.52 13.51
N PRO A 66 26.69 -13.43 14.85
CA PRO A 66 27.69 -12.59 15.53
C PRO A 66 29.15 -12.84 15.13
N ASN A 67 29.45 -14.03 14.58
CA ASN A 67 30.79 -14.42 14.12
C ASN A 67 30.86 -14.66 12.61
N LYS A 68 29.84 -14.23 11.84
CA LYS A 68 29.62 -14.50 10.41
C LYS A 68 29.53 -15.99 10.03
N GLU A 69 29.78 -16.91 10.95
CA GLU A 69 29.59 -18.34 10.72
C GLU A 69 28.12 -18.70 10.99
N ALA A 70 27.41 -19.10 9.94
CA ALA A 70 26.03 -19.55 10.03
C ALA A 70 25.94 -21.03 10.45
N GLY A 71 26.93 -21.84 10.07
CA GLY A 71 26.93 -23.27 10.34
C GLY A 71 27.93 -24.06 9.49
N THR A 72 27.74 -25.38 9.41
CA THR A 72 28.51 -26.28 8.55
C THR A 72 27.62 -27.02 7.57
N VAL A 73 28.11 -27.24 6.35
CA VAL A 73 27.44 -27.99 5.29
C VAL A 73 28.17 -29.31 5.05
N GLU A 74 27.49 -30.41 5.34
CA GLU A 74 28.00 -31.78 5.11
C GLU A 74 26.88 -32.65 4.53
N GLY A 75 27.17 -33.41 3.48
CA GLY A 75 26.21 -34.35 2.89
C GLY A 75 24.88 -33.72 2.50
N LEU A 76 24.90 -32.51 1.91
CA LEU A 76 23.71 -31.72 1.57
C LEU A 76 22.82 -31.37 2.78
N THR A 77 23.42 -31.24 3.96
CA THR A 77 22.72 -30.76 5.16
C THR A 77 23.49 -29.57 5.73
N LEU A 78 22.83 -28.43 5.90
CA LEU A 78 23.32 -27.26 6.62
C LEU A 78 22.95 -27.41 8.10
N THR A 79 23.94 -27.61 8.96
CA THR A 79 23.77 -27.57 10.42
C THR A 79 24.16 -26.20 10.93
N LEU A 80 23.20 -25.42 11.41
CA LEU A 80 23.43 -24.09 11.96
C LEU A 80 24.19 -24.13 13.29
N VAL A 81 24.78 -23.00 13.67
CA VAL A 81 25.51 -22.85 14.94
C VAL A 81 24.66 -23.13 16.19
N ASP A 82 23.33 -23.01 16.08
CA ASP A 82 22.36 -23.33 17.14
C ASP A 82 21.98 -24.84 17.18
N GLY A 83 22.52 -25.64 16.26
CA GLY A 83 22.25 -27.07 16.13
C GLY A 83 21.09 -27.44 15.21
N THR A 84 20.40 -26.45 14.61
CA THR A 84 19.31 -26.71 13.65
C THR A 84 19.87 -27.30 12.36
N ALA A 85 19.34 -28.44 11.92
CA ALA A 85 19.72 -29.07 10.66
C ALA A 85 18.69 -28.77 9.56
N LEU A 86 19.16 -28.30 8.41
CA LEU A 86 18.36 -27.94 7.24
C LEU A 86 18.87 -28.71 6.02
N GLU A 87 17.99 -29.39 5.31
CA GLU A 87 18.35 -30.13 4.10
C GLU A 87 18.59 -29.18 2.92
N LEU A 88 19.52 -29.54 2.04
CA LEU A 88 19.83 -28.82 0.82
C LEU A 88 19.38 -29.65 -0.38
N SER A 89 18.46 -29.12 -1.17
CA SER A 89 18.01 -29.77 -2.40
C SER A 89 18.66 -29.15 -3.63
N LEU A 90 19.00 -30.02 -4.58
CA LEU A 90 19.50 -29.63 -5.90
C LEU A 90 18.40 -28.88 -6.65
N VAL A 91 18.75 -27.71 -7.18
CA VAL A 91 17.90 -26.91 -8.06
C VAL A 91 18.18 -27.38 -9.49
N GLU A 92 17.22 -28.09 -10.10
CA GLU A 92 17.36 -28.62 -11.46
C GLU A 92 17.45 -27.48 -12.50
N ALA A 93 18.20 -27.70 -13.58
CA ALA A 93 18.50 -26.68 -14.59
C ALA A 93 17.25 -26.06 -15.26
N ASP A 94 16.13 -26.77 -15.23
CA ASP A 94 14.86 -26.32 -15.80
C ASP A 94 14.14 -25.31 -14.88
N GLU A 95 14.46 -25.28 -13.57
CA GLU A 95 13.98 -24.23 -12.64
C GLU A 95 14.69 -22.87 -12.85
N ILE A 96 15.72 -22.83 -13.71
CA ILE A 96 16.52 -21.63 -13.97
C ILE A 96 15.97 -20.83 -15.17
N ILE A 97 15.11 -21.43 -16.02
CA ILE A 97 14.45 -20.74 -17.15
C ILE A 97 12.95 -21.09 -17.30
N ALA A 98 12.36 -22.00 -16.52
CA ALA A 98 10.91 -22.23 -16.56
C ALA A 98 10.15 -21.38 -15.54
N PRO A 99 9.00 -20.76 -15.92
CA PRO A 99 8.03 -20.28 -14.95
C PRO A 99 7.52 -21.49 -14.14
N PHE A 100 7.27 -21.30 -12.85
CA PHE A 100 6.68 -22.30 -11.94
C PHE A 100 5.57 -23.12 -12.64
N GLU A 101 5.87 -24.36 -13.05
CA GLU A 101 4.85 -25.31 -13.48
C GLU A 101 4.36 -26.11 -12.28
N HIS A 102 3.03 -26.09 -12.12
CA HIS A 102 2.27 -26.92 -11.20
C HIS A 102 2.64 -28.40 -11.35
N ARG A 103 3.02 -29.07 -10.25
CA ARG A 103 2.95 -30.53 -10.18
C ARG A 103 1.50 -30.96 -10.34
N SER A 104 1.14 -31.42 -11.52
CA SER A 104 -0.12 -32.10 -11.81
C SER A 104 0.00 -33.55 -11.33
N SER A 105 -0.74 -33.88 -10.26
CA SER A 105 -1.11 -35.26 -9.98
C SER A 105 -2.61 -35.39 -10.05
N GLY A 106 -3.08 -35.98 -11.15
CA GLY A 106 -4.28 -36.81 -11.19
C GLY A 106 -5.63 -36.14 -10.97
N THR A 107 -6.02 -35.26 -11.89
CA THR A 107 -7.30 -35.20 -12.64
C THR A 107 -7.44 -33.77 -13.14
N GLU A 108 -7.44 -33.60 -14.46
CA GLU A 108 -7.83 -32.35 -15.11
C GLU A 108 -9.29 -32.05 -14.73
N GLN A 109 -9.47 -31.32 -13.64
CA GLN A 109 -10.55 -30.36 -13.56
C GLN A 109 -9.91 -29.01 -13.81
N GLU A 110 -9.99 -28.55 -15.07
CA GLU A 110 -9.96 -27.13 -15.36
C GLU A 110 -10.83 -26.45 -14.29
N ALA A 111 -10.21 -25.62 -13.45
CA ALA A 111 -10.97 -24.67 -12.66
C ALA A 111 -11.86 -23.92 -13.64
N PRO A 112 -13.18 -23.78 -13.37
CA PRO A 112 -14.10 -23.28 -14.36
C PRO A 112 -13.66 -21.87 -14.75
N HIS A 113 -12.99 -21.74 -15.90
CA HIS A 113 -12.96 -20.50 -16.64
C HIS A 113 -14.41 -20.13 -16.83
N SER A 114 -14.89 -19.15 -16.06
CA SER A 114 -16.22 -18.62 -16.30
C SER A 114 -16.19 -18.18 -17.77
N GLY A 115 -16.94 -18.91 -18.62
CA GLY A 115 -16.97 -18.73 -20.07
C GLY A 115 -17.60 -17.40 -20.51
N TYR A 116 -17.63 -16.42 -19.61
CA TYR A 116 -18.08 -15.08 -19.87
C TYR A 116 -16.87 -14.25 -20.29
N PRO A 117 -16.84 -13.70 -21.53
CA PRO A 117 -15.80 -12.75 -21.88
C PRO A 117 -15.91 -11.57 -20.93
N VAL A 118 -14.88 -11.39 -20.10
CA VAL A 118 -14.75 -10.22 -19.23
C VAL A 118 -14.72 -8.97 -20.13
N ARG A 119 -15.85 -8.26 -20.18
CA ARG A 119 -16.04 -7.06 -21.01
C ARG A 119 -15.78 -5.84 -20.15
N GLY A 120 -14.77 -5.06 -20.49
CA GLY A 120 -14.54 -3.79 -19.83
C GLY A 120 -13.41 -2.97 -20.45
N PRO A 121 -13.40 -1.65 -20.22
CA PRO A 121 -12.41 -0.73 -20.80
C PRO A 121 -10.98 -0.97 -20.31
N LEU A 122 -10.79 -1.76 -19.24
CA LEU A 122 -9.49 -2.11 -18.67
C LEU A 122 -9.14 -3.59 -18.88
N ARG A 123 -9.80 -4.27 -19.82
CA ARG A 123 -9.59 -5.68 -20.10
C ARG A 123 -8.10 -6.00 -20.32
N GLY A 124 -7.56 -6.90 -19.49
CA GLY A 124 -6.18 -7.36 -19.60
C GLY A 124 -5.11 -6.34 -19.16
N LYS A 125 -5.52 -5.21 -18.58
CA LYS A 125 -4.60 -4.27 -17.92
C LYS A 125 -4.17 -4.82 -16.57
N VAL A 126 -2.87 -4.77 -16.29
CA VAL A 126 -2.29 -5.24 -15.02
C VAL A 126 -2.31 -4.09 -14.02
N VAL A 127 -3.05 -4.25 -12.93
CA VAL A 127 -3.27 -3.20 -11.93
C VAL A 127 -2.78 -3.68 -10.58
N VAL A 128 -1.75 -3.00 -10.04
CA VAL A 128 -1.26 -3.22 -8.67
C VAL A 128 -1.99 -2.26 -7.72
N ILE A 129 -2.51 -2.75 -6.60
CA ILE A 129 -3.20 -1.93 -5.59
C ILE A 129 -2.61 -2.21 -4.21
N THR A 130 -2.00 -1.21 -3.59
CA THR A 130 -1.53 -1.29 -2.19
C THR A 130 -2.63 -0.89 -1.21
N GLY A 131 -2.65 -1.51 -0.03
CA GLY A 131 -3.74 -1.35 0.94
C GLY A 131 -5.07 -1.92 0.44
N ALA A 132 -5.03 -2.99 -0.35
CA ALA A 132 -6.20 -3.56 -1.01
C ALA A 132 -7.18 -4.29 -0.07
N SER A 133 -6.76 -4.67 1.14
CA SER A 133 -7.58 -5.49 2.05
C SER A 133 -8.77 -4.75 2.68
N SER A 134 -8.82 -3.41 2.64
CA SER A 134 -9.88 -2.64 3.31
C SER A 134 -10.18 -1.29 2.67
N GLY A 135 -11.30 -0.69 3.07
CA GLY A 135 -11.65 0.70 2.76
C GLY A 135 -11.67 1.00 1.26
N ILE A 136 -11.02 2.11 0.90
CA ILE A 136 -10.89 2.57 -0.48
C ILE A 136 -10.14 1.55 -1.36
N GLY A 137 -9.14 0.85 -0.83
CA GLY A 137 -8.34 -0.11 -1.59
C GLY A 137 -9.15 -1.32 -2.02
N ARG A 138 -9.95 -1.89 -1.10
CA ARG A 138 -10.88 -2.99 -1.42
C ARG A 138 -11.96 -2.55 -2.41
N ALA A 139 -12.52 -1.35 -2.20
CA ALA A 139 -13.48 -0.78 -3.16
C ALA A 139 -12.84 -0.57 -4.55
N ALA A 140 -11.58 -0.16 -4.60
CA ALA A 140 -10.83 0.00 -5.84
C ALA A 140 -10.60 -1.35 -6.52
N ALA A 141 -10.18 -2.38 -5.77
CA ALA A 141 -10.02 -3.74 -6.28
C ALA A 141 -11.31 -4.22 -6.98
N HIS A 142 -12.46 -4.11 -6.32
CA HIS A 142 -13.74 -4.50 -6.90
C HIS A 142 -14.09 -3.68 -8.14
N ALA A 143 -13.88 -2.36 -8.09
CA ALA A 143 -14.18 -1.48 -9.21
C ALA A 143 -13.29 -1.77 -10.43
N PHE A 144 -12.01 -2.11 -10.23
CA PHE A 144 -11.09 -2.50 -11.31
C PHE A 144 -11.41 -3.90 -11.85
N ALA A 145 -11.74 -4.88 -10.99
CA ALA A 145 -12.23 -6.20 -11.38
C ALA A 145 -13.46 -6.09 -12.28
N CYS A 146 -14.44 -5.27 -11.88
CA CYS A 146 -15.65 -5.00 -12.68
C CYS A 146 -15.38 -4.32 -14.05
N LYS A 147 -14.14 -3.88 -14.34
CA LYS A 147 -13.71 -3.34 -15.63
C LYS A 147 -12.76 -4.26 -16.38
N GLY A 148 -12.57 -5.47 -15.89
CA GLY A 148 -11.77 -6.52 -16.51
C GLY A 148 -10.27 -6.38 -16.36
N ALA A 149 -9.82 -5.56 -15.42
CA ALA A 149 -8.42 -5.50 -15.06
C ALA A 149 -7.98 -6.84 -14.45
N ARG A 150 -6.71 -7.21 -14.69
CA ARG A 150 -6.03 -8.29 -13.97
C ARG A 150 -5.36 -7.67 -12.75
N LEU A 151 -5.62 -8.19 -11.55
CA LEU A 151 -5.28 -7.50 -10.31
C LEU A 151 -4.10 -8.14 -9.58
N VAL A 152 -3.27 -7.28 -9.01
CA VAL A 152 -2.25 -7.66 -8.02
C VAL A 152 -2.60 -6.90 -6.75
N LEU A 153 -3.12 -7.62 -5.77
CA LEU A 153 -3.64 -7.07 -4.52
C LEU A 153 -2.54 -7.15 -3.47
N ALA A 154 -2.25 -6.04 -2.80
CA ALA A 154 -1.19 -5.99 -1.79
C ALA A 154 -1.67 -5.33 -0.50
N ALA A 155 -1.44 -5.99 0.63
CA ALA A 155 -1.64 -5.49 1.99
C ALA A 155 -0.88 -6.35 3.01
N ARG A 156 -0.74 -5.90 4.25
CA ARG A 156 -0.13 -6.67 5.36
C ARG A 156 -1.04 -7.78 5.90
N ASP A 157 -2.35 -7.54 5.85
CA ASP A 157 -3.38 -8.46 6.36
C ASP A 157 -3.67 -9.52 5.30
N GLU A 158 -3.00 -10.67 5.41
CA GLU A 158 -3.06 -11.77 4.44
C GLU A 158 -4.47 -12.38 4.35
N GLU A 159 -5.09 -12.70 5.48
CA GLU A 159 -6.44 -13.30 5.51
C GLU A 159 -7.46 -12.39 4.81
N ALA A 160 -7.45 -11.09 5.15
CA ALA A 160 -8.34 -10.15 4.49
C ALA A 160 -7.99 -9.89 3.02
N LEU A 161 -6.74 -10.11 2.61
CA LEU A 161 -6.34 -9.99 1.22
C LEU A 161 -6.87 -11.16 0.39
N PHE A 162 -6.88 -12.37 0.95
CA PHE A 162 -7.50 -13.55 0.35
C PHE A 162 -9.02 -13.40 0.22
N ASP A 163 -9.70 -12.82 1.22
CA ASP A 163 -11.12 -12.45 1.11
C ASP A 163 -11.39 -11.58 -0.14
N VAL A 164 -10.52 -10.59 -0.40
CA VAL A 164 -10.67 -9.68 -1.56
C VAL A 164 -10.28 -10.37 -2.88
N LEU A 165 -9.31 -11.28 -2.83
CA LEU A 165 -8.95 -12.12 -3.98
C LEU A 165 -10.15 -12.94 -4.45
N ASP A 166 -10.81 -13.62 -3.53
CA ASP A 166 -12.01 -14.43 -3.82
C ASP A 166 -13.13 -13.54 -4.40
N GLU A 167 -13.39 -12.38 -3.78
CA GLU A 167 -14.38 -11.42 -4.29
C GLU A 167 -14.09 -10.91 -5.71
N CYS A 168 -12.80 -10.71 -6.04
CA CYS A 168 -12.38 -10.26 -7.37
C CYS A 168 -12.41 -11.39 -8.41
N THR A 169 -12.06 -12.61 -8.02
CA THR A 169 -12.10 -13.78 -8.91
C THR A 169 -13.54 -14.22 -9.20
N ASP A 170 -14.46 -14.06 -8.25
CA ASP A 170 -15.91 -14.21 -8.45
C ASP A 170 -16.49 -13.21 -9.48
N CYS A 171 -15.84 -12.06 -9.64
CA CYS A 171 -16.17 -11.10 -10.71
C CYS A 171 -15.67 -11.56 -12.11
N GLY A 172 -15.01 -12.71 -12.19
CA GLY A 172 -14.48 -13.31 -13.42
C GLY A 172 -13.12 -12.78 -13.87
N THR A 173 -12.40 -12.03 -13.02
CA THR A 173 -11.07 -11.50 -13.37
C THR A 173 -9.93 -12.27 -12.73
N ASP A 174 -8.82 -12.41 -13.44
CA ASP A 174 -7.59 -12.93 -12.86
C ASP A 174 -7.07 -11.97 -11.78
N ALA A 175 -6.70 -12.51 -10.63
CA ALA A 175 -6.07 -11.74 -9.57
C ALA A 175 -5.05 -12.61 -8.82
N ILE A 176 -4.06 -11.97 -8.21
CA ILE A 176 -3.16 -12.58 -7.22
C ILE A 176 -3.09 -11.70 -5.97
N ALA A 177 -2.91 -12.34 -4.81
CA ALA A 177 -2.65 -11.68 -3.54
C ALA A 177 -1.15 -11.77 -3.21
N VAL A 178 -0.56 -10.65 -2.79
CA VAL A 178 0.84 -10.55 -2.40
C VAL A 178 0.93 -9.81 -1.06
N THR A 179 1.15 -10.56 0.02
CA THR A 179 1.34 -9.97 1.35
C THR A 179 2.53 -9.02 1.32
N THR A 180 2.28 -7.73 1.58
CA THR A 180 3.26 -6.66 1.42
C THR A 180 3.03 -5.55 2.45
N ASP A 181 4.07 -5.25 3.21
CA ASP A 181 4.21 -4.01 3.95
C ASP A 181 4.98 -2.98 3.12
N VAL A 182 4.32 -1.86 2.79
CA VAL A 182 4.92 -0.77 2.00
C VAL A 182 6.01 0.00 2.74
N THR A 183 6.20 -0.26 4.04
CA THR A 183 7.30 0.30 4.82
C THR A 183 8.64 -0.41 4.54
N HIS A 184 8.61 -1.59 3.91
CA HIS A 184 9.77 -2.42 3.60
C HIS A 184 10.11 -2.38 2.10
N SER A 185 11.33 -1.94 1.77
CA SER A 185 11.75 -1.71 0.37
C SER A 185 11.86 -3.00 -0.44
N ASP A 186 12.38 -4.05 0.19
CA ASP A 186 12.50 -5.42 -0.35
C ASP A 186 11.12 -6.01 -0.68
N GLN A 187 10.13 -5.85 0.21
CA GLN A 187 8.78 -6.33 -0.05
C GLN A 187 8.10 -5.59 -1.21
N VAL A 188 8.27 -4.26 -1.31
CA VAL A 188 7.73 -3.48 -2.44
C VAL A 188 8.42 -3.85 -3.77
N GLN A 189 9.71 -4.19 -3.74
CA GLN A 189 10.42 -4.71 -4.92
C GLN A 189 9.90 -6.10 -5.32
N ALA A 190 9.72 -7.00 -4.36
CA ALA A 190 9.14 -8.32 -4.59
C ALA A 190 7.71 -8.22 -5.15
N LEU A 191 6.90 -7.29 -4.66
CA LEU A 191 5.57 -7.00 -5.20
C LEU A 191 5.64 -6.60 -6.69
N ALA A 192 6.56 -5.71 -7.06
CA ALA A 192 6.72 -5.31 -8.46
C ALA A 192 7.21 -6.46 -9.35
N ALA A 193 8.11 -7.31 -8.84
CA ALA A 193 8.58 -8.49 -9.56
C ALA A 193 7.43 -9.49 -9.82
N GLN A 194 6.65 -9.81 -8.79
CA GLN A 194 5.49 -10.70 -8.90
C GLN A 194 4.40 -10.11 -9.82
N ALA A 195 4.15 -8.80 -9.71
CA ALA A 195 3.22 -8.11 -10.61
C ALA A 195 3.66 -8.17 -12.08
N SER A 196 4.94 -7.96 -12.34
CA SER A 196 5.53 -8.08 -13.66
C SER A 196 5.39 -9.51 -14.21
N ALA A 197 5.73 -10.53 -13.41
CA ALA A 197 5.61 -11.93 -13.79
C ALA A 197 4.16 -12.30 -14.15
N PHE A 198 3.21 -11.95 -13.28
CA PHE A 198 1.76 -12.11 -13.53
C PHE A 198 1.29 -11.35 -14.79
N GLY A 199 1.88 -10.19 -15.05
CA GLY A 199 1.61 -9.37 -16.22
C GLY A 199 2.26 -9.82 -17.51
N HIS A 200 3.15 -10.83 -17.50
CA HIS A 200 4.04 -11.17 -18.61
C HIS A 200 5.00 -10.01 -18.97
N GLY A 201 5.69 -9.48 -17.96
CA GLY A 201 6.72 -8.44 -18.09
C GLY A 201 6.20 -7.00 -18.06
N ARG A 202 4.93 -6.77 -17.72
CA ARG A 202 4.30 -5.44 -17.76
C ARG A 202 3.54 -5.11 -16.48
N ILE A 203 3.48 -3.81 -16.19
CA ILE A 203 2.60 -3.23 -15.17
C ILE A 203 1.95 -2.01 -15.83
N ASP A 204 0.63 -1.99 -15.95
CA ASP A 204 -0.07 -0.86 -16.61
C ASP A 204 -0.38 0.25 -15.64
N ILE A 205 -0.83 -0.11 -14.43
CA ILE A 205 -1.34 0.81 -13.44
C ILE A 205 -0.81 0.40 -12.07
N TRP A 206 -0.25 1.37 -11.35
CA TRP A 206 0.16 1.20 -9.95
C TRP A 206 -0.65 2.16 -9.09
N VAL A 207 -1.41 1.63 -8.14
CA VAL A 207 -2.24 2.40 -7.21
C VAL A 207 -1.58 2.37 -5.84
N ASN A 208 -0.94 3.48 -5.47
CA ASN A 208 -0.55 3.72 -4.10
C ASN A 208 -1.79 4.16 -3.30
N ASN A 209 -2.25 3.30 -2.41
CA ASN A 209 -3.42 3.56 -1.58
C ASN A 209 -3.23 3.18 -0.09
N ALA A 210 -2.27 2.33 0.25
CA ALA A 210 -1.95 2.02 1.64
C ALA A 210 -1.82 3.31 2.47
N GLY A 211 -2.32 3.28 3.70
CA GLY A 211 -2.29 4.44 4.58
C GLY A 211 -2.75 4.13 5.98
N VAL A 212 -2.14 4.80 6.95
CA VAL A 212 -2.44 4.72 8.38
C VAL A 212 -2.54 6.13 8.96
N GLY A 213 -3.11 6.24 10.16
CA GLY A 213 -3.24 7.52 10.84
C GLY A 213 -3.04 7.37 12.33
N ALA A 214 -2.50 8.41 12.95
CA ALA A 214 -2.41 8.57 14.39
C ALA A 214 -3.03 9.92 14.76
N VAL A 215 -3.90 9.93 15.78
CA VAL A 215 -4.57 11.14 16.26
C VAL A 215 -4.31 11.32 17.75
N GLY A 216 -3.79 12.47 18.15
CA GLY A 216 -3.46 12.80 19.54
C GLY A 216 -2.80 14.17 19.66
N ASN A 217 -2.56 14.64 20.89
CA ASN A 217 -1.62 15.76 21.06
C ASN A 217 -0.25 15.34 20.54
N PHE A 218 0.52 16.29 20.01
CA PHE A 218 1.77 15.97 19.34
C PHE A 218 2.77 15.32 20.30
N GLU A 219 2.86 15.86 21.51
CA GLU A 219 3.71 15.43 22.61
C GLU A 219 3.22 14.18 23.35
N ASP A 220 1.91 13.89 23.29
CA ASP A 220 1.32 12.70 23.94
C ASP A 220 1.26 11.49 22.99
N THR A 221 1.46 11.73 21.69
CA THR A 221 1.54 10.66 20.68
C THR A 221 2.99 10.17 20.59
N PRO A 222 3.26 8.86 20.73
CA PRO A 222 4.61 8.30 20.63
C PRO A 222 5.31 8.70 19.33
N LEU A 223 6.62 8.93 19.38
CA LEU A 223 7.39 9.33 18.20
C LEU A 223 7.32 8.26 17.10
N GLU A 224 7.38 6.99 17.48
CA GLU A 224 7.32 5.83 16.59
C GLU A 224 5.99 5.80 15.82
N ALA A 225 4.89 6.26 16.44
CA ALA A 225 3.61 6.38 15.77
C ALA A 225 3.62 7.48 14.70
N HIS A 226 4.26 8.62 14.97
CA HIS A 226 4.45 9.67 13.96
C HIS A 226 5.33 9.18 12.81
N GLU A 227 6.44 8.52 13.11
CA GLU A 227 7.37 7.97 12.12
C GLU A 227 6.69 6.92 11.24
N GLN A 228 5.92 6.02 11.83
CA GLN A 228 5.21 4.97 11.10
C GLN A 228 4.17 5.54 10.11
N VAL A 229 3.49 6.63 10.47
CA VAL A 229 2.62 7.37 9.54
C VAL A 229 3.44 7.93 8.37
N ILE A 230 4.62 8.52 8.60
CA ILE A 230 5.47 9.01 7.51
C ILE A 230 5.98 7.86 6.63
N GLN A 231 6.41 6.75 7.24
CA GLN A 231 6.90 5.58 6.53
C GLN A 231 5.85 5.00 5.58
N THR A 232 4.59 4.93 6.03
CA THR A 232 3.50 4.37 5.23
C THR A 232 2.97 5.38 4.21
N ASP A 233 2.58 6.56 4.66
CA ASP A 233 1.76 7.51 3.88
C ASP A 233 2.57 8.42 2.95
N LEU A 234 3.90 8.45 3.09
CA LEU A 234 4.80 9.20 2.21
C LEU A 234 5.88 8.31 1.62
N ILE A 235 6.69 7.65 2.46
CA ILE A 235 7.83 6.86 1.96
C ILE A 235 7.34 5.61 1.21
N GLY A 236 6.27 4.96 1.65
CA GLY A 236 5.65 3.85 0.93
C GLY A 236 5.19 4.22 -0.48
N TYR A 237 4.66 5.44 -0.67
CA TYR A 237 4.27 5.95 -2.00
C TYR A 237 5.49 6.22 -2.87
N LEU A 238 6.57 6.76 -2.27
CA LEU A 238 7.85 6.93 -2.93
C LEU A 238 8.41 5.59 -3.40
N ARG A 239 8.43 4.57 -2.53
CA ARG A 239 8.88 3.20 -2.89
C ARG A 239 8.04 2.63 -4.03
N GLY A 240 6.71 2.75 -3.96
CA GLY A 240 5.81 2.30 -5.02
C GLY A 240 6.08 2.99 -6.36
N ALA A 241 6.28 4.32 -6.36
CA ALA A 241 6.67 5.05 -7.56
C ALA A 241 8.03 4.60 -8.09
N TYR A 242 9.00 4.42 -7.20
CA TYR A 242 10.37 4.01 -7.53
C TYR A 242 10.40 2.66 -8.26
N VAL A 243 9.62 1.67 -7.80
CA VAL A 243 9.57 0.35 -8.44
C VAL A 243 8.68 0.31 -9.69
N ALA A 244 7.63 1.13 -9.79
CA ALA A 244 6.70 1.10 -10.93
C ALA A 244 7.23 1.85 -12.16
N LEU A 245 7.91 2.99 -11.96
CA LEU A 245 8.34 3.86 -13.07
C LEU A 245 9.30 3.19 -14.07
N PRO A 246 10.25 2.32 -13.67
CA PRO A 246 11.07 1.57 -14.62
C PRO A 246 10.26 0.76 -15.62
N PHE A 247 9.21 0.05 -15.17
CA PHE A 247 8.31 -0.69 -16.06
C PHE A 247 7.57 0.24 -17.00
N PHE A 248 7.03 1.35 -16.49
CA PHE A 248 6.30 2.33 -17.31
C PHE A 248 7.20 2.94 -18.39
N LYS A 249 8.45 3.26 -18.06
CA LYS A 249 9.44 3.81 -19.00
C LYS A 249 9.84 2.77 -20.05
N ALA A 250 10.08 1.52 -19.64
CA ALA A 250 10.44 0.43 -20.55
C ALA A 250 9.32 0.14 -21.57
N GLN A 251 8.06 0.12 -21.13
CA GLN A 251 6.91 -0.13 -22.00
C GLN A 251 6.38 1.15 -22.70
N GLY A 252 6.95 2.32 -22.40
CA GLY A 252 6.56 3.61 -22.98
C GLY A 252 5.16 4.11 -22.59
N SER A 253 4.52 3.54 -21.58
CA SER A 253 3.20 3.93 -21.07
C SER A 253 2.98 3.47 -19.63
N GLY A 254 2.11 4.13 -18.87
CA GLY A 254 1.75 3.67 -17.53
C GLY A 254 1.02 4.73 -16.72
N ILE A 255 0.32 4.31 -15.67
CA ILE A 255 -0.45 5.23 -14.81
C ILE A 255 -0.10 4.96 -13.35
N LEU A 256 0.54 5.93 -12.70
CA LEU A 256 0.71 5.94 -11.25
C LEU A 256 -0.47 6.71 -10.63
N ILE A 257 -1.27 6.06 -9.80
CA ILE A 257 -2.39 6.68 -9.09
C ILE A 257 -2.00 6.77 -7.61
N ASN A 258 -1.98 8.00 -7.07
CA ASN A 258 -1.70 8.25 -5.66
C ASN A 258 -2.98 8.69 -4.95
N THR A 259 -3.30 8.02 -3.85
CA THR A 259 -4.40 8.39 -2.95
C THR A 259 -3.90 9.42 -1.94
N LEU A 260 -4.16 10.69 -2.24
CA LEU A 260 -3.84 11.82 -1.37
C LEU A 260 -5.01 12.03 -0.39
N SER A 261 -5.24 13.27 0.01
CA SER A 261 -6.33 13.65 0.91
C SER A 261 -6.63 15.14 0.73
N LEU A 262 -7.81 15.59 1.12
CA LEU A 262 -8.03 17.01 1.43
C LEU A 262 -6.98 17.54 2.42
N GLY A 263 -6.45 16.67 3.27
CA GLY A 263 -5.32 16.93 4.17
C GLY A 263 -4.02 17.35 3.47
N SER A 264 -3.91 17.21 2.14
CA SER A 264 -2.79 17.74 1.34
C SER A 264 -2.83 19.26 1.13
N TRP A 265 -3.94 19.90 1.51
CA TRP A 265 -4.15 21.35 1.37
C TRP A 265 -4.45 22.04 2.69
N VAL A 266 -5.10 21.33 3.60
CA VAL A 266 -5.49 21.83 4.92
C VAL A 266 -4.88 20.91 5.96
N ALA A 267 -3.97 21.45 6.77
CA ALA A 267 -3.40 20.69 7.88
C ALA A 267 -4.50 20.27 8.86
N GLN A 268 -4.37 19.05 9.37
CA GLN A 268 -5.26 18.45 10.34
C GLN A 268 -4.60 18.50 11.73
N PRO A 269 -5.04 19.41 12.61
CA PRO A 269 -4.58 19.44 14.00
C PRO A 269 -4.81 18.08 14.67
N TYR A 270 -3.95 17.75 15.63
CA TYR A 270 -3.89 16.44 16.29
C TYR A 270 -3.47 15.26 15.40
N ALA A 271 -3.21 15.49 14.10
CA ALA A 271 -2.71 14.49 13.17
C ALA A 271 -1.53 15.09 12.37
N ALA A 272 -0.50 15.54 13.09
CA ALA A 272 0.61 16.31 12.53
C ALA A 272 1.42 15.52 11.49
N ALA A 273 1.83 14.28 11.82
CA ALA A 273 2.55 13.40 10.90
C ALA A 273 1.72 13.06 9.65
N TYR A 274 0.42 12.80 9.82
CA TYR A 274 -0.49 12.61 8.69
C TYR A 274 -0.51 13.85 7.78
N SER A 275 -0.63 15.04 8.35
CA SER A 275 -0.59 16.30 7.57
C SER A 275 0.75 16.45 6.84
N ALA A 276 1.87 16.25 7.51
CA ALA A 276 3.20 16.31 6.89
C ALA A 276 3.33 15.32 5.73
N SER A 277 2.86 14.08 5.91
CA SER A 277 2.88 13.05 4.85
C SER A 277 2.07 13.46 3.63
N LYS A 278 0.84 13.98 3.80
CA LYS A 278 -0.06 14.31 2.69
C LYS A 278 0.33 15.59 1.96
N PHE A 279 0.95 16.55 2.64
CA PHE A 279 1.59 17.70 1.98
C PHE A 279 2.86 17.27 1.23
N GLY A 280 3.70 16.45 1.86
CA GLY A 280 4.91 15.89 1.21
C GLY A 280 4.59 15.07 -0.04
N LEU A 281 3.54 14.24 0.03
CA LEU A 281 3.09 13.38 -1.07
C LEU A 281 2.60 14.21 -2.27
N ARG A 282 1.99 15.37 -2.02
CA ARG A 282 1.64 16.31 -3.08
C ARG A 282 2.89 16.85 -3.77
N GLY A 283 3.90 17.26 -2.99
CA GLY A 283 5.19 17.72 -3.53
C GLY A 283 5.88 16.63 -4.36
N LEU A 284 5.92 15.40 -3.85
CA LEU A 284 6.46 14.24 -4.56
C LEU A 284 5.77 14.05 -5.92
N THR A 285 4.44 14.07 -5.95
CA THR A 285 3.71 13.83 -7.20
C THR A 285 3.85 14.98 -8.19
N GLU A 286 3.90 16.23 -7.73
CA GLU A 286 4.18 17.39 -8.58
C GLU A 286 5.58 17.31 -9.22
N ALA A 287 6.59 16.90 -8.44
CA ALA A 287 7.95 16.69 -8.95
C ALA A 287 8.00 15.59 -10.01
N LEU A 288 7.42 14.41 -9.73
CA LEU A 288 7.38 13.29 -10.68
C LEU A 288 6.70 13.66 -12.00
N ARG A 289 5.60 14.42 -11.96
CA ARG A 289 4.95 14.92 -13.19
C ARG A 289 5.89 15.81 -14.03
N GLY A 290 6.69 16.66 -13.39
CA GLY A 290 7.69 17.51 -14.06
C GLY A 290 8.82 16.70 -14.70
N GLU A 291 9.30 15.67 -14.02
CA GLU A 291 10.36 14.79 -14.53
C GLU A 291 9.92 13.93 -15.72
N LEU A 292 8.63 13.57 -15.77
CA LEU A 292 8.07 12.68 -16.79
C LEU A 292 7.61 13.39 -18.07
N THR A 293 7.92 14.69 -18.24
CA THR A 293 7.53 15.48 -19.42
C THR A 293 7.99 14.91 -20.77
N LYS A 294 9.05 14.10 -20.80
CA LYS A 294 9.54 13.38 -21.99
C LYS A 294 8.76 12.10 -22.32
N PHE A 295 7.87 11.65 -21.43
CA PHE A 295 7.11 10.40 -21.53
C PHE A 295 5.60 10.69 -21.60
N PRO A 296 5.06 11.03 -22.79
CA PRO A 296 3.70 11.58 -22.91
C PRO A 296 2.57 10.60 -22.52
N ASN A 297 2.86 9.30 -22.48
CA ASN A 297 1.90 8.25 -22.12
C ASN A 297 2.12 7.70 -20.69
N ILE A 298 3.00 8.32 -19.91
CA ILE A 298 3.18 8.00 -18.49
C ILE A 298 2.52 9.11 -17.68
N HIS A 299 1.52 8.74 -16.90
CA HIS A 299 0.70 9.69 -16.15
C HIS A 299 0.85 9.46 -14.66
N VAL A 300 0.98 10.54 -13.90
CA VAL A 300 0.83 10.51 -12.44
C VAL A 300 -0.46 11.25 -12.08
N CYS A 301 -1.36 10.54 -11.41
CA CYS A 301 -2.73 10.97 -11.13
C CYS A 301 -2.96 11.05 -9.62
N ASP A 302 -3.38 12.21 -9.15
CA ASP A 302 -3.70 12.44 -7.75
C ASP A 302 -5.21 12.32 -7.52
N ILE A 303 -5.61 11.43 -6.61
CA ILE A 303 -6.97 11.38 -6.09
C ILE A 303 -6.99 12.08 -4.74
N TYR A 304 -7.89 13.05 -4.56
CA TYR A 304 -8.07 13.77 -3.29
C TYR A 304 -9.44 13.44 -2.69
N PRO A 305 -9.54 12.36 -1.90
CA PRO A 305 -10.73 12.08 -1.11
C PRO A 305 -11.00 13.18 -0.07
N ALA A 306 -12.27 13.53 0.10
CA ALA A 306 -12.78 14.12 1.33
C ALA A 306 -12.84 13.06 2.45
N VAL A 307 -13.60 13.32 3.51
CA VAL A 307 -13.87 12.32 4.55
C VAL A 307 -14.69 11.17 3.96
N MET A 308 -14.11 9.97 3.94
CA MET A 308 -14.75 8.75 3.43
C MET A 308 -15.19 7.85 4.58
N ASP A 309 -16.32 7.17 4.40
CA ASP A 309 -16.85 6.17 5.33
C ASP A 309 -16.04 4.88 5.26
N THR A 310 -14.85 4.90 5.86
CA THR A 310 -13.94 3.76 5.89
C THR A 310 -13.67 3.33 7.32
N PRO A 311 -13.21 2.08 7.52
CA PRO A 311 -12.75 1.62 8.83
C PRO A 311 -11.59 2.42 9.43
N GLY A 312 -10.88 3.26 8.66
CA GLY A 312 -9.67 3.95 9.13
C GLY A 312 -9.83 4.84 10.37
N PHE A 313 -11.03 5.39 10.63
CA PHE A 313 -11.29 6.12 11.88
C PHE A 313 -11.44 5.18 13.09
N ARG A 314 -11.92 3.96 12.87
CA ARG A 314 -12.01 2.91 13.91
C ARG A 314 -10.64 2.29 14.17
N ASP A 315 -9.89 2.01 13.11
CA ASP A 315 -8.66 1.22 13.19
C ASP A 315 -7.39 2.05 13.39
N GLY A 316 -7.43 3.36 13.17
CA GLY A 316 -6.25 4.22 13.30
C GLY A 316 -5.74 4.35 14.73
N GLY A 317 -4.47 4.72 14.88
CA GLY A 317 -3.87 5.01 16.18
C GLY A 317 -4.61 6.15 16.89
N ASN A 318 -5.06 5.89 18.11
CA ASN A 318 -5.82 6.82 18.93
C ASN A 318 -5.06 7.13 20.22
N TYR A 319 -4.62 8.36 20.35
CA TYR A 319 -3.90 8.89 21.51
C TYR A 319 -4.65 10.10 22.10
N THR A 320 -5.97 10.20 21.86
CA THR A 320 -6.81 11.33 22.29
C THR A 320 -7.54 11.11 23.61
N GLY A 321 -7.61 9.87 24.09
CA GLY A 321 -8.47 9.45 25.20
C GLY A 321 -9.97 9.46 24.89
N HIS A 322 -10.36 9.71 23.64
CA HIS A 322 -11.75 9.75 23.19
C HIS A 322 -11.91 8.96 21.88
N ALA A 323 -13.12 8.51 21.58
CA ALA A 323 -13.40 7.78 20.34
C ALA A 323 -13.20 8.69 19.12
N LEU A 324 -12.45 8.18 18.13
CA LEU A 324 -12.29 8.86 16.86
C LEU A 324 -13.55 8.71 16.02
N THR A 325 -14.16 9.83 15.64
CA THR A 325 -15.35 9.85 14.78
C THR A 325 -15.11 10.72 13.55
N PRO A 326 -15.48 10.26 12.35
CA PRO A 326 -15.31 11.04 11.14
C PRO A 326 -16.16 12.33 11.18
N PRO A 327 -15.59 13.50 10.85
CA PRO A 327 -16.37 14.71 10.74
C PRO A 327 -17.26 14.69 9.49
N SER A 328 -18.47 15.22 9.62
CA SER A 328 -19.38 15.36 8.48
C SER A 328 -18.95 16.48 7.52
N PRO A 329 -19.26 16.38 6.21
CA PRO A 329 -19.99 15.30 5.54
C PRO A 329 -19.12 14.09 5.19
N ILE A 330 -19.67 12.89 5.40
CA ILE A 330 -19.02 11.61 5.14
C ILE A 330 -19.51 11.05 3.80
N TYR A 331 -18.57 10.65 2.93
CA TYR A 331 -18.86 10.15 1.60
C TYR A 331 -18.62 8.65 1.45
N ASP A 332 -19.25 8.07 0.44
CA ASP A 332 -19.10 6.65 0.08
C ASP A 332 -17.70 6.38 -0.53
N PRO A 333 -16.91 5.42 0.00
CA PRO A 333 -15.60 5.06 -0.53
C PRO A 333 -15.62 4.61 -1.99
N GLU A 334 -16.72 4.02 -2.47
CA GLU A 334 -16.85 3.62 -3.88
C GLU A 334 -16.71 4.80 -4.84
N ARG A 335 -16.98 6.02 -4.39
CA ARG A 335 -16.78 7.22 -5.21
C ARG A 335 -15.31 7.44 -5.53
N VAL A 336 -14.42 7.09 -4.60
CA VAL A 336 -12.97 7.16 -4.80
C VAL A 336 -12.54 6.07 -5.76
N ALA A 337 -13.02 4.84 -5.56
CA ALA A 337 -12.76 3.72 -6.47
C ALA A 337 -13.19 4.02 -7.92
N LYS A 338 -14.40 4.58 -8.11
CA LYS A 338 -14.90 5.02 -9.42
C LYS A 338 -14.03 6.12 -10.03
N ALA A 339 -13.49 7.03 -9.21
CA ALA A 339 -12.56 8.06 -9.67
C ALA A 339 -11.21 7.48 -10.10
N MET A 340 -10.66 6.51 -9.36
CA MET A 340 -9.43 5.79 -9.73
C MET A 340 -9.59 5.07 -11.08
N VAL A 341 -10.69 4.32 -11.25
CA VAL A 341 -11.02 3.67 -12.54
C VAL A 341 -11.18 4.69 -13.66
N ALA A 342 -11.84 5.83 -13.40
CA ALA A 342 -11.98 6.88 -14.40
C ALA A 342 -10.62 7.48 -14.80
N CYS A 343 -9.71 7.68 -13.86
CA CYS A 343 -8.32 8.09 -14.13
C CYS A 343 -7.54 7.03 -14.90
N ALA A 344 -7.74 5.75 -14.61
CA ALA A 344 -7.12 4.66 -15.36
C ALA A 344 -7.56 4.60 -16.83
N ILE A 345 -8.79 5.02 -17.14
CA ILE A 345 -9.34 5.07 -18.51
C ILE A 345 -8.97 6.40 -19.20
N SER A 346 -9.07 7.51 -18.47
CA SER A 346 -8.82 8.86 -18.96
C SER A 346 -8.02 9.63 -17.91
N PRO A 347 -6.68 9.60 -18.00
CA PRO A 347 -5.79 10.17 -17.00
C PRO A 347 -6.05 11.66 -16.75
N ARG A 348 -6.11 12.02 -15.48
CA ARG A 348 -6.20 13.41 -15.01
C ARG A 348 -5.22 13.59 -13.87
N ALA A 349 -4.39 14.64 -13.97
CA ALA A 349 -3.40 14.95 -12.94
C ALA A 349 -4.02 15.10 -11.54
N HIS A 350 -5.24 15.67 -11.46
CA HIS A 350 -5.92 15.91 -10.18
C HIS A 350 -7.41 15.59 -10.26
N THR A 351 -7.90 14.78 -9.32
CA THR A 351 -9.32 14.46 -9.17
C THR A 351 -9.75 14.56 -7.71
N THR A 352 -10.56 15.56 -7.38
CA THR A 352 -11.16 15.71 -6.04
C THR A 352 -12.48 14.97 -5.93
N VAL A 353 -12.64 14.17 -4.87
CA VAL A 353 -13.85 13.39 -4.59
C VAL A 353 -14.52 13.92 -3.32
N GLY A 354 -15.67 14.58 -3.50
CA GLY A 354 -16.44 15.23 -2.43
C GLY A 354 -16.54 16.75 -2.63
N THR A 355 -17.75 17.31 -2.55
CA THR A 355 -18.00 18.74 -2.80
C THR A 355 -17.46 19.62 -1.69
N ALA A 356 -17.54 19.15 -0.43
CA ALA A 356 -16.99 19.84 0.73
C ALA A 356 -15.47 20.03 0.62
N ALA A 357 -14.73 19.06 0.06
CA ALA A 357 -13.29 19.17 -0.15
C ALA A 357 -12.92 20.32 -1.10
N ARG A 358 -13.71 20.54 -2.17
CA ARG A 358 -13.47 21.64 -3.09
C ARG A 358 -13.66 23.01 -2.43
N LEU A 359 -14.67 23.13 -1.56
CA LEU A 359 -14.93 24.38 -0.83
C LEU A 359 -13.89 24.65 0.26
N ALA A 360 -13.49 23.61 1.02
CA ALA A 360 -12.45 23.74 2.03
C ALA A 360 -11.09 24.10 1.41
N HIS A 361 -10.74 23.51 0.27
CA HIS A 361 -9.55 23.86 -0.49
C HIS A 361 -9.55 25.32 -0.96
N LEU A 362 -10.69 25.86 -1.39
CA LEU A 362 -10.80 27.28 -1.75
C LEU A 362 -10.74 28.18 -0.51
N ALA A 363 -11.36 27.77 0.59
CA ALA A 363 -11.40 28.55 1.84
C ALA A 363 -10.02 28.67 2.51
N SER A 364 -9.16 27.66 2.39
CA SER A 364 -7.82 27.70 3.00
C SER A 364 -6.92 28.80 2.43
N TYR A 365 -7.14 29.22 1.17
CA TYR A 365 -6.42 30.34 0.58
C TYR A 365 -6.94 31.72 1.01
N LEU A 366 -8.18 31.79 1.52
CA LEU A 366 -8.89 33.06 1.72
C LEU A 366 -9.05 33.47 3.18
N VAL A 367 -8.80 32.55 4.13
CA VAL A 367 -9.02 32.78 5.56
C VAL A 367 -7.70 32.69 6.34
N PRO A 368 -7.04 33.83 6.64
CA PRO A 368 -5.92 33.86 7.58
C PRO A 368 -6.34 33.26 8.92
N GLY A 369 -5.52 32.38 9.50
CA GLY A 369 -5.80 31.76 10.80
C GLY A 369 -6.74 30.54 10.77
N ILE A 370 -7.08 30.00 9.59
CA ILE A 370 -7.93 28.81 9.46
C ILE A 370 -7.38 27.59 10.23
N ALA A 371 -6.06 27.48 10.37
CA ALA A 371 -5.41 26.43 11.16
C ALA A 371 -5.68 26.54 12.67
N LEU A 372 -5.77 27.77 13.21
CA LEU A 372 -6.11 27.98 14.61
C LEU A 372 -7.57 27.65 14.87
N LEU A 373 -8.47 28.06 13.96
CA LEU A 373 -9.88 27.73 14.03
C LEU A 373 -10.11 26.21 13.91
N SER A 374 -9.43 25.54 12.97
CA SER A 374 -9.54 24.09 12.82
C SER A 374 -9.02 23.35 14.06
N GLY A 375 -8.00 23.88 14.73
CA GLY A 375 -7.50 23.34 16.00
C GLY A 375 -8.57 23.37 17.08
N TRP A 376 -9.20 24.53 17.27
CA TRP A 376 -10.29 24.69 18.24
C TRP A 376 -11.49 23.79 17.93
N VAL A 377 -11.93 23.72 16.66
CA VAL A 377 -13.06 22.88 16.24
C VAL A 377 -12.75 21.39 16.43
N THR A 378 -11.54 20.96 16.07
CA THR A 378 -11.12 19.56 16.21
C THR A 378 -11.07 19.16 17.68
N ARG A 379 -10.47 20.01 18.54
CA ARG A 379 -10.43 19.80 20.00
C ARG A 379 -11.83 19.67 20.60
N TRP A 380 -12.73 20.58 20.21
CA TRP A 380 -14.11 20.56 20.67
C TRP A 380 -14.87 19.30 20.22
N GLY A 381 -14.60 18.82 19.00
CA GLY A 381 -15.15 17.57 18.48
C GLY A 381 -14.66 16.35 19.27
N ILE A 382 -13.34 16.22 19.46
CA ILE A 382 -12.71 15.13 20.23
C ILE A 382 -13.29 15.07 21.65
N ASN A 383 -13.34 16.22 22.35
CA ASN A 383 -13.84 16.30 23.73
C ASN A 383 -15.35 16.00 23.88
N ARG A 384 -16.09 15.90 22.77
CA ARG A 384 -17.51 15.52 22.76
C ARG A 384 -17.75 14.06 22.42
N SER A 385 -16.73 13.38 21.90
CA SER A 385 -16.80 11.94 21.66
C SER A 385 -16.82 11.18 22.98
N PRO A 386 -17.37 9.95 23.02
CA PRO A 386 -17.23 9.07 24.17
C PRO A 386 -15.76 8.84 24.53
N ILE A 387 -15.48 8.58 25.81
CA ILE A 387 -14.14 8.17 26.25
C ILE A 387 -13.79 6.84 25.57
N ALA A 388 -12.54 6.71 25.13
CA ALA A 388 -12.00 5.48 24.57
C ALA A 388 -10.55 5.30 25.03
N GLU A 389 -10.10 4.05 25.11
CA GLU A 389 -8.72 3.74 25.42
C GLU A 389 -7.78 4.20 24.30
N THR A 390 -6.55 4.53 24.69
CA THR A 390 -5.51 4.84 23.72
C THR A 390 -4.96 3.56 23.12
N SER A 391 -4.60 3.59 21.84
CA SER A 391 -4.12 2.42 21.10
C SER A 391 -3.26 2.85 19.91
N SER A 392 -2.28 2.03 19.54
CA SER A 392 -1.55 2.15 18.28
C SER A 392 -2.41 1.75 17.06
N GLY A 393 -3.58 1.14 17.29
CA GLY A 393 -4.49 0.72 16.24
C GLY A 393 -3.76 -0.13 15.20
N ASN A 394 -3.89 0.27 13.94
CA ASN A 394 -3.32 -0.43 12.79
C ASN A 394 -1.96 0.10 12.35
N LEU A 395 -1.24 0.88 13.17
CA LEU A 395 0.03 1.48 12.76
C LEU A 395 1.08 0.41 12.43
N PHE A 396 1.28 -0.53 13.35
CA PHE A 396 2.35 -1.53 13.27
C PHE A 396 1.83 -2.88 12.76
N GLU A 397 0.68 -3.31 13.28
CA GLU A 397 0.07 -4.60 12.95
C GLU A 397 -1.27 -4.42 12.21
N PRO A 398 -1.72 -5.42 11.43
CA PRO A 398 -3.07 -5.42 10.90
C PRO A 398 -4.13 -5.50 12.03
N PRO A 399 -5.31 -4.89 11.85
CA PRO A 399 -6.41 -5.01 12.83
C PRO A 399 -6.90 -6.45 12.96
N SER A 400 -7.27 -6.86 14.18
CA SER A 400 -7.85 -8.19 14.44
C SER A 400 -9.28 -8.37 13.90
N ASP A 401 -9.99 -7.27 13.64
CA ASP A 401 -11.38 -7.30 13.19
C ASP A 401 -11.45 -7.49 11.68
N ARG A 402 -12.49 -8.22 11.24
CA ARG A 402 -12.79 -8.42 9.82
C ARG A 402 -12.76 -7.09 9.06
N ARG A 403 -12.03 -7.08 7.96
CA ARG A 403 -11.89 -5.91 7.08
C ARG A 403 -13.14 -5.73 6.22
N SER A 404 -13.46 -4.47 5.93
CA SER A 404 -14.61 -4.08 5.10
C SER A 404 -14.28 -2.85 4.26
N ILE A 405 -15.12 -2.57 3.26
CA ILE A 405 -15.09 -1.29 2.52
C ILE A 405 -15.58 -0.15 3.42
N ASP A 406 -16.72 -0.35 4.08
CA ASP A 406 -17.39 0.68 4.87
C ASP A 406 -16.98 0.69 6.34
N GLY A 407 -16.89 1.89 6.92
CA GLY A 407 -16.68 2.08 8.35
C GLY A 407 -17.96 2.07 9.19
N GLY A 408 -19.14 2.06 8.55
CA GLY A 408 -20.43 2.07 9.23
C GLY A 408 -20.89 3.45 9.73
N TRP A 409 -20.27 4.53 9.26
CA TRP A 409 -20.53 5.89 9.74
C TRP A 409 -21.60 6.63 8.94
N ARG A 410 -21.91 6.19 7.70
CA ARG A 410 -23.02 6.75 6.92
C ARG A 410 -24.35 6.24 7.43
N LYS A 411 -25.25 7.18 7.73
CA LYS A 411 -26.68 6.85 7.90
C LYS A 411 -27.29 6.53 6.53
N PRO A 412 -28.17 5.52 6.40
CA PRO A 412 -28.92 5.28 5.18
C PRO A 412 -29.63 6.58 4.76
N LYS A 413 -29.67 6.88 3.46
CA LYS A 413 -30.34 8.08 2.96
C LYS A 413 -31.82 8.05 3.38
N ALA A 414 -32.19 8.81 4.41
CA ALA A 414 -33.55 9.31 4.52
C ALA A 414 -33.80 10.19 3.29
N LYS A 415 -34.88 9.94 2.55
CA LYS A 415 -35.34 10.84 1.49
C LYS A 415 -35.83 12.13 2.17
N THR A 416 -34.94 13.09 2.39
CA THR A 416 -35.30 14.38 3.01
C THR A 416 -35.14 15.49 1.97
N PRO A 417 -36.15 16.37 1.80
CA PRO A 417 -36.24 17.28 0.67
C PRO A 417 -35.23 18.44 0.75
N LEU A 418 -35.00 19.02 -0.41
CA LEU A 418 -34.09 20.11 -0.73
C LEU A 418 -34.28 21.36 0.16
N LEU A 419 -33.59 21.43 1.30
CA LEU A 419 -33.54 22.61 2.18
C LEU A 419 -32.11 23.08 2.46
N ILE A 420 -31.20 22.98 1.49
CA ILE A 420 -29.84 23.54 1.58
C ILE A 420 -29.75 24.94 0.91
N GLY A 421 -30.80 25.39 0.21
CA GLY A 421 -30.83 26.72 -0.42
C GLY A 421 -30.96 27.91 0.54
N ALA A 422 -31.48 27.72 1.76
CA ALA A 422 -31.82 28.84 2.66
C ALA A 422 -30.62 29.40 3.45
N ALA A 423 -29.63 28.56 3.80
CA ALA A 423 -28.48 29.00 4.60
C ALA A 423 -27.46 29.83 3.79
N ALA A 424 -27.28 29.52 2.50
CA ALA A 424 -26.36 30.25 1.63
C ALA A 424 -26.87 31.67 1.29
N LEU A 425 -28.19 31.84 1.15
CA LEU A 425 -28.80 33.16 0.91
C LEU A 425 -28.72 34.07 2.15
N GLY A 426 -28.80 33.51 3.36
CA GLY A 426 -28.67 34.29 4.60
C GLY A 426 -27.28 34.90 4.80
N ILE A 427 -26.22 34.21 4.39
CA ILE A 427 -24.83 34.70 4.51
C ILE A 427 -24.55 35.81 3.49
N ILE A 428 -25.08 35.69 2.25
CA ILE A 428 -24.94 36.72 1.21
C ILE A 428 -25.74 37.98 1.58
N ALA A 429 -26.95 37.82 2.14
CA ALA A 429 -27.76 38.94 2.63
C ALA A 429 -27.08 39.66 3.83
N GLY A 430 -26.48 38.90 4.75
CA GLY A 430 -25.74 39.46 5.89
C GLY A 430 -24.52 40.29 5.47
N LEU A 431 -23.74 39.80 4.50
CA LEU A 431 -22.55 40.49 4.00
C LEU A 431 -22.89 41.75 3.19
N THR A 432 -23.96 41.73 2.39
CA THR A 432 -24.41 42.91 1.63
C THR A 432 -24.93 44.02 2.54
N ILE A 433 -25.65 43.68 3.61
CA ILE A 433 -26.10 44.67 4.62
C ILE A 433 -24.91 45.27 5.38
N ALA A 434 -23.92 44.45 5.77
CA ALA A 434 -22.72 44.92 6.46
C ALA A 434 -21.85 45.85 5.59
N CYS A 435 -21.69 45.54 4.30
CA CYS A 435 -20.98 46.41 3.35
C CYS A 435 -21.73 47.72 3.04
N SER A 436 -23.08 47.70 3.03
CA SER A 436 -23.88 48.91 2.79
C SER A 436 -23.81 49.93 3.92
N ARG A 437 -23.63 49.47 5.17
CA ARG A 437 -23.52 50.35 6.35
C ARG A 437 -22.15 51.02 6.50
N ARG A 438 -21.08 50.43 5.98
CA ARG A 438 -19.72 51.02 5.99
C ARG A 438 -19.49 52.13 4.96
N ARG A 439 -20.41 52.34 4.01
CA ARG A 439 -20.33 53.43 3.00
C ARG A 439 -21.05 54.72 3.41
N LYS A 440 -21.71 54.75 4.57
CA LYS A 440 -22.51 55.90 5.05
C LYS A 440 -21.95 56.60 6.30
N ASN A 441 -20.79 56.16 6.79
CA ASN A 441 -19.94 56.90 7.73
C ASN A 441 -18.65 57.26 7.01
#